data_AF-A0A478FTQ4-F1
#
_entry.id   AF-A0A478FTQ4-F1
#
_cell.length_a   1.000
_cell.length_b   1.000
_cell.length_c   1.000
_cell.angle_alpha   90.00
_cell.angle_beta   90.00
_cell.angle_gamma   90.00
#
_symmetry.space_group_name_H-M   'P 1'
#
loop_
_entity.id
_entity.type
_entity.pdbx_description
1 polymer ?
#
loop_
_entity_poly.entity_id
_entity_poly.type
_entity_poly.pdbx_seq_one_letter_code
_entity_poly.pdbx_strand_id
1 'polypeptide(L)'
;MKPSFLPKAGAALVTGGALGGGGVAAYKHTTPRNWQEGLEWEGFSFIESIENETEKANAYKAIYLSYKDSGISTDISGSNADNNWNKIQEWCKSELGKPYKKWGEAANKEREKIIKYCEDTRPVTVEAHLQKLGINKDLWIKNKSNDDDSYKIMFAVYRYYDPFLEEINKVEKEESKHNKDTAVDTGSERLKKYCEEQLSKKTKEVEDFEGLYNRLVWWCQPLEKTTVEERIKQEHPGWEKEEEETSSDNGNGKWNQIKGYWQMTEVVFKVVKPGENNGQNLQGSDYQKFCTDNLRKKLHENDVYQKNYLVAKVVCVKQEVQAELFAIDLNKAIAKAAAKKE
;
A
#
# COMPACT_ATOMS: atom_id res chain seq x y z
N MET A 1 3.69 -33.79 -24.70
CA MET A 1 2.80 -34.76 -24.03
C MET A 1 1.65 -33.99 -23.41
N LYS A 2 0.44 -34.16 -23.95
CA LYS A 2 -0.80 -33.52 -23.48
C LYS A 2 -1.74 -34.65 -23.08
N PRO A 3 -2.24 -34.72 -21.83
CA PRO A 3 -3.34 -35.62 -21.55
C PRO A 3 -4.66 -34.97 -22.01
N SER A 4 -5.27 -35.57 -23.03
CA SER A 4 -6.65 -35.33 -23.43
C SER A 4 -7.57 -36.26 -22.66
N PHE A 5 -8.53 -35.72 -21.91
CA PHE A 5 -9.66 -36.48 -21.40
C PHE A 5 -10.92 -36.03 -22.15
N LEU A 6 -11.40 -36.90 -23.03
CA LEU A 6 -12.76 -36.87 -23.58
C LEU A 6 -13.68 -37.75 -22.73
N PRO A 7 -15.00 -37.47 -22.73
CA PRO A 7 -15.97 -37.96 -21.77
C PRO A 7 -16.49 -39.36 -22.16
N LYS A 8 -16.98 -40.12 -21.18
CA LYS A 8 -17.81 -41.30 -21.43
C LYS A 8 -19.22 -41.05 -20.92
N ALA A 9 -20.14 -40.86 -21.86
CA ALA A 9 -21.56 -41.02 -21.64
C ALA A 9 -21.98 -42.43 -22.07
N GLY A 10 -22.88 -43.05 -21.30
CA GLY A 10 -23.96 -43.90 -21.82
C GLY A 10 -23.77 -45.42 -21.90
N ALA A 11 -24.41 -46.13 -20.97
CA ALA A 11 -25.13 -47.42 -21.19
C ALA A 11 -26.02 -47.64 -19.94
N ALA A 12 -27.33 -47.34 -19.98
CA ALA A 12 -28.46 -48.11 -20.51
C ALA A 12 -29.05 -49.15 -19.52
N LEU A 13 -30.21 -48.75 -18.95
CA LEU A 13 -31.48 -49.44 -18.67
C LEU A 13 -31.53 -50.95 -18.30
N VAL A 14 -32.16 -51.18 -17.13
CA VAL A 14 -33.25 -52.14 -16.82
C VAL A 14 -32.98 -53.64 -16.99
N THR A 15 -32.87 -54.31 -15.84
CA THR A 15 -33.37 -55.69 -15.66
C THR A 15 -34.00 -55.79 -14.27
N GLY A 16 -35.25 -56.27 -14.23
CA GLY A 16 -36.10 -56.29 -13.04
C GLY A 16 -35.68 -57.29 -11.97
N GLY A 17 -35.99 -56.95 -10.72
CA GLY A 17 -35.91 -57.80 -9.54
C GLY A 17 -36.56 -57.07 -8.37
N ALA A 18 -37.54 -57.70 -7.74
CA ALA A 18 -38.39 -57.08 -6.73
C ALA A 18 -37.67 -56.88 -5.38
N LEU A 19 -37.97 -55.74 -4.75
CA LEU A 19 -38.14 -55.49 -3.30
C LEU A 19 -37.07 -56.00 -2.31
N GLY A 20 -36.33 -55.04 -1.74
CA GLY A 20 -35.69 -55.17 -0.43
C GLY A 20 -35.34 -53.78 0.10
N GLY A 21 -35.89 -53.40 1.25
CA GLY A 21 -35.89 -52.02 1.75
C GLY A 21 -34.49 -51.42 1.94
N GLY A 22 -34.12 -50.50 1.04
CA GLY A 22 -32.94 -49.63 1.20
C GLY A 22 -33.15 -48.22 0.62
N GLY A 23 -34.37 -47.89 0.21
CA GLY A 23 -34.69 -46.71 -0.61
C GLY A 23 -34.81 -45.37 0.12
N VAL A 24 -34.57 -45.31 1.44
CA VAL A 24 -34.61 -44.04 2.20
C VAL A 24 -33.21 -43.48 2.43
N ALA A 25 -32.16 -44.31 2.36
CA ALA A 25 -30.78 -43.87 2.60
C ALA A 25 -30.16 -43.18 1.36
N ALA A 26 -30.47 -43.62 0.15
CA ALA A 26 -29.93 -43.03 -1.09
C ALA A 26 -30.61 -41.69 -1.48
N TYR A 27 -31.87 -41.48 -1.11
CA TYR A 27 -32.59 -40.21 -1.38
C TYR A 27 -32.19 -39.07 -0.42
N LYS A 28 -31.57 -39.38 0.73
CA LYS A 28 -31.02 -38.35 1.64
C LYS A 28 -29.80 -37.62 1.07
N HIS A 29 -29.27 -38.07 -0.06
CA HIS A 29 -28.18 -37.43 -0.80
C HIS A 29 -28.63 -36.66 -2.04
N THR A 30 -29.93 -36.54 -2.32
CA THR A 30 -30.44 -35.76 -3.48
C THR A 30 -30.98 -34.39 -3.08
N THR A 31 -31.10 -34.11 -1.78
CA THR A 31 -31.54 -32.80 -1.27
C THR A 31 -30.45 -32.26 -0.36
N PRO A 32 -29.95 -31.05 -0.60
CA PRO A 32 -28.95 -30.45 0.26
C PRO A 32 -29.46 -30.34 1.69
N ARG A 33 -28.58 -30.55 2.67
CA ARG A 33 -28.94 -30.47 4.09
C ARG A 33 -29.14 -29.02 4.53
N ASN A 34 -28.30 -28.13 4.03
CA ASN A 34 -28.29 -26.72 4.39
C ASN A 34 -28.06 -25.82 3.16
N TRP A 35 -28.14 -24.51 3.36
CA TRP A 35 -27.89 -23.54 2.29
C TRP A 35 -26.50 -23.65 1.69
N GLN A 36 -25.47 -23.91 2.52
CA GLN A 36 -24.10 -24.07 2.03
C GLN A 36 -23.98 -25.21 1.01
N GLU A 37 -24.38 -26.42 1.37
CA GLU A 37 -24.32 -27.60 0.48
C GLU A 37 -25.14 -27.38 -0.80
N GLY A 38 -26.31 -26.72 -0.67
CA GLY A 38 -27.19 -26.49 -1.82
C GLY A 38 -26.61 -25.49 -2.83
N LEU A 39 -26.01 -24.42 -2.32
CA LEU A 39 -25.40 -23.41 -3.17
C LEU A 39 -24.02 -23.85 -3.69
N GLU A 40 -23.27 -24.67 -2.95
CA GLU A 40 -22.05 -25.31 -3.45
C GLU A 40 -22.35 -26.25 -4.64
N TRP A 41 -23.48 -26.96 -4.63
CA TRP A 41 -23.93 -27.75 -5.79
C TRP A 41 -24.27 -26.88 -7.01
N GLU A 42 -24.63 -25.62 -6.81
CA GLU A 42 -24.83 -24.64 -7.89
C GLU A 42 -23.52 -23.99 -8.36
N GLY A 43 -22.39 -24.28 -7.71
CA GLY A 43 -21.06 -23.78 -8.04
C GLY A 43 -20.64 -22.53 -7.28
N PHE A 44 -21.38 -22.11 -6.24
CA PHE A 44 -20.96 -21.01 -5.37
C PHE A 44 -19.90 -21.48 -4.37
N SER A 45 -18.88 -20.65 -4.15
CA SER A 45 -17.86 -20.86 -3.13
C SER A 45 -18.05 -19.87 -1.99
N PHE A 46 -17.88 -20.30 -0.74
CA PHE A 46 -18.16 -19.46 0.43
C PHE A 46 -16.90 -19.06 1.18
N ILE A 47 -16.89 -17.87 1.78
CA ILE A 47 -15.78 -17.40 2.60
C ILE A 47 -15.50 -18.36 3.77
N GLU A 48 -16.54 -19.03 4.27
CA GLU A 48 -16.43 -19.96 5.38
C GLU A 48 -15.59 -21.21 5.06
N SER A 49 -15.40 -21.56 3.78
CA SER A 49 -14.55 -22.67 3.37
C SER A 49 -13.05 -22.34 3.33
N ILE A 50 -12.67 -21.07 3.53
CA ILE A 50 -11.27 -20.65 3.63
C ILE A 50 -10.67 -21.21 4.94
N GLU A 51 -9.61 -22.01 4.85
CA GLU A 51 -8.97 -22.62 6.02
C GLU A 51 -8.17 -21.61 6.85
N ASN A 52 -7.52 -20.64 6.19
CA ASN A 52 -6.72 -19.62 6.86
C ASN A 52 -7.62 -18.55 7.49
N GLU A 53 -7.66 -18.48 8.81
CA GLU A 53 -8.49 -17.52 9.57
C GLU A 53 -8.16 -16.05 9.24
N THR A 54 -6.92 -15.73 8.87
CA THR A 54 -6.55 -14.36 8.48
C THR A 54 -7.14 -13.99 7.12
N GLU A 55 -7.05 -14.89 6.14
CA GLU A 55 -7.63 -14.70 4.81
C GLU A 55 -9.15 -14.65 4.88
N LYS A 56 -9.76 -15.51 5.70
CA LYS A 56 -11.20 -15.50 6.00
C LYS A 56 -11.63 -14.16 6.59
N ALA A 57 -10.93 -13.66 7.60
CA ALA A 57 -11.21 -12.35 8.19
C ALA A 57 -11.06 -11.22 7.17
N ASN A 58 -10.03 -11.26 6.32
CA ASN A 58 -9.80 -10.28 5.27
C ASN A 58 -10.91 -10.29 4.20
N ALA A 59 -11.42 -11.46 3.82
CA ALA A 59 -12.55 -11.58 2.92
C ALA A 59 -13.83 -10.96 3.51
N TYR A 60 -14.17 -11.23 4.78
CA TYR A 60 -15.31 -10.59 5.43
C TYR A 60 -15.15 -9.07 5.59
N LYS A 61 -13.94 -8.59 5.89
CA LYS A 61 -13.62 -7.15 5.90
C LYS A 61 -13.84 -6.52 4.52
N ALA A 62 -13.46 -7.23 3.45
CA ALA A 62 -13.66 -6.77 2.07
C ALA A 62 -15.16 -6.69 1.70
N ILE A 63 -15.97 -7.65 2.13
CA ILE A 63 -17.43 -7.59 1.95
C ILE A 63 -18.01 -6.37 2.67
N TYR A 64 -17.63 -6.15 3.93
CA TYR A 64 -18.07 -4.96 4.68
C TYR A 64 -17.73 -3.67 3.92
N LEU A 65 -16.49 -3.53 3.45
CA LEU A 65 -16.06 -2.35 2.68
C LEU A 65 -16.81 -2.19 1.36
N SER A 66 -17.14 -3.28 0.68
CA SER A 66 -17.87 -3.24 -0.60
C SER A 66 -19.30 -2.74 -0.44
N TYR A 67 -19.91 -2.97 0.72
CA TYR A 67 -21.35 -2.75 0.92
C TYR A 67 -21.72 -1.81 2.06
N LYS A 68 -20.74 -1.23 2.78
CA LYS A 68 -20.96 -0.30 3.91
C LYS A 68 -21.92 0.84 3.55
N ASP A 69 -21.81 1.40 2.35
CA ASP A 69 -22.61 2.54 1.89
C ASP A 69 -23.92 2.11 1.19
N SER A 70 -24.08 0.80 0.93
CA SER A 70 -25.20 0.23 0.15
C SER A 70 -26.27 -0.46 1.01
N GLY A 71 -26.24 -0.26 2.33
CA GLY A 71 -27.28 -0.75 3.24
C GLY A 71 -27.01 -2.11 3.88
N ILE A 72 -25.75 -2.56 3.97
CA ILE A 72 -25.43 -3.79 4.72
C ILE A 72 -25.91 -3.74 6.17
N SER A 73 -25.97 -2.54 6.76
CA SER A 73 -26.53 -2.28 8.10
C SER A 73 -28.04 -2.42 8.21
N THR A 74 -28.75 -2.25 7.09
CA THR A 74 -30.19 -2.50 7.01
C THR A 74 -30.51 -3.97 6.72
N ASP A 75 -29.64 -4.65 5.97
CA ASP A 75 -29.79 -6.06 5.64
C ASP A 75 -29.38 -6.99 6.78
N ILE A 76 -28.40 -6.56 7.59
CA ILE A 76 -27.85 -7.29 8.73
C ILE A 76 -27.98 -6.38 9.95
N SER A 77 -28.97 -6.66 10.80
CA SER A 77 -29.33 -5.81 11.94
C SER A 77 -28.12 -5.54 12.86
N GLY A 78 -27.79 -4.26 13.04
CA GLY A 78 -26.83 -3.80 14.05
C GLY A 78 -25.39 -3.49 13.58
N SER A 79 -25.15 -3.24 12.27
CA SER A 79 -23.80 -3.07 11.71
C SER A 79 -23.20 -1.63 11.71
N ASN A 80 -23.55 -0.76 12.67
CA ASN A 80 -23.23 0.69 12.66
C ASN A 80 -21.85 1.13 13.22
N ALA A 81 -20.82 0.29 13.15
CA ALA A 81 -19.46 0.56 13.67
C ALA A 81 -18.37 -0.11 12.81
N ASP A 82 -17.15 0.44 12.85
CA ASP A 82 -15.99 0.03 12.02
C ASP A 82 -15.51 -1.43 12.20
N ASN A 83 -16.07 -2.17 13.16
CA ASN A 83 -15.71 -3.57 13.49
C ASN A 83 -16.82 -4.60 13.20
N ASN A 84 -17.81 -4.30 12.35
CA ASN A 84 -18.94 -5.21 12.13
C ASN A 84 -18.73 -6.32 11.11
N TRP A 85 -17.54 -6.49 10.56
CA TRP A 85 -17.25 -7.66 9.72
C TRP A 85 -17.45 -8.98 10.48
N ASN A 86 -17.20 -9.00 11.80
CA ASN A 86 -17.51 -10.14 12.68
C ASN A 86 -19.01 -10.49 12.67
N LYS A 87 -19.89 -9.48 12.63
CA LYS A 87 -21.34 -9.70 12.57
C LYS A 87 -21.77 -10.26 11.23
N ILE A 88 -21.13 -9.85 10.13
CA ILE A 88 -21.35 -10.45 8.82
C ILE A 88 -20.93 -11.91 8.85
N GLN A 89 -19.76 -12.22 9.44
CA GLN A 89 -19.28 -13.58 9.59
C GLN A 89 -20.26 -14.44 10.41
N GLU A 90 -20.71 -13.96 11.58
CA GLU A 90 -21.68 -14.65 12.42
C GLU A 90 -23.03 -14.86 11.70
N TRP A 91 -23.50 -13.84 10.99
CA TRP A 91 -24.71 -13.91 10.18
C TRP A 91 -24.57 -14.95 9.08
N CYS A 92 -23.47 -14.93 8.32
CA CYS A 92 -23.19 -15.91 7.27
C CYS A 92 -23.11 -17.33 7.82
N LYS A 93 -22.40 -17.56 8.92
CA LYS A 93 -22.36 -18.87 9.61
C LYS A 93 -23.75 -19.36 9.99
N SER A 94 -24.60 -18.47 10.51
CA SER A 94 -25.96 -18.81 10.89
C SER A 94 -26.84 -19.14 9.67
N GLU A 95 -26.86 -18.28 8.66
CA GLU A 95 -27.70 -18.45 7.47
C GLU A 95 -27.29 -19.67 6.64
N LEU A 96 -25.98 -19.87 6.41
CA LEU A 96 -25.46 -21.01 5.67
C LEU A 96 -25.79 -22.36 6.34
N GLY A 97 -25.87 -22.38 7.67
CA GLY A 97 -26.21 -23.55 8.47
C GLY A 97 -27.71 -23.88 8.53
N LYS A 98 -28.60 -22.98 8.08
CA LYS A 98 -30.05 -23.23 8.10
C LYS A 98 -30.44 -24.34 7.12
N PRO A 99 -31.51 -25.10 7.41
CA PRO A 99 -32.01 -26.14 6.51
C PRO A 99 -32.30 -25.57 5.13
N TYR A 100 -31.90 -26.31 4.09
CA TYR A 100 -32.13 -25.92 2.71
C TYR A 100 -33.64 -25.77 2.43
N LYS A 101 -34.04 -24.63 1.87
CA LYS A 101 -35.43 -24.37 1.49
C LYS A 101 -35.62 -24.67 0.01
N LYS A 102 -36.74 -25.33 -0.33
CA LYS A 102 -37.11 -25.52 -1.74
C LYS A 102 -37.39 -24.16 -2.40
N TRP A 103 -37.07 -24.10 -3.69
CA TRP A 103 -37.20 -22.91 -4.53
C TRP A 103 -38.58 -22.26 -4.44
N GLY A 104 -38.59 -20.96 -4.14
CA GLY A 104 -39.78 -20.11 -4.03
C GLY A 104 -39.35 -18.66 -3.85
N GLU A 105 -40.27 -17.70 -4.01
CA GLU A 105 -39.93 -16.27 -4.02
C GLU A 105 -39.22 -15.80 -2.74
N ALA A 106 -39.68 -16.25 -1.57
CA ALA A 106 -39.05 -15.94 -0.28
C ALA A 106 -37.66 -16.59 -0.15
N ALA A 107 -37.50 -17.83 -0.62
CA ALA A 107 -36.22 -18.54 -0.61
C ALA A 107 -35.20 -17.88 -1.57
N ASN A 108 -35.67 -17.33 -2.69
CA ASN A 108 -34.81 -16.62 -3.65
C ASN A 108 -34.24 -15.32 -3.05
N LYS A 109 -35.05 -14.55 -2.31
CA LYS A 109 -34.57 -13.32 -1.63
C LYS A 109 -33.51 -13.64 -0.57
N GLU A 110 -33.70 -14.71 0.21
CA GLU A 110 -32.70 -15.18 1.17
C GLU A 110 -31.42 -15.65 0.47
N ARG A 111 -31.56 -16.44 -0.60
CA ARG A 111 -30.43 -16.88 -1.43
C ARG A 111 -29.62 -15.71 -1.97
N GLU A 112 -30.26 -14.72 -2.58
CA GLU A 112 -29.58 -13.55 -3.12
C GLU A 112 -28.76 -12.82 -2.06
N LYS A 113 -29.30 -12.70 -0.84
CA LYS A 113 -28.57 -12.10 0.29
C LYS A 113 -27.39 -12.95 0.75
N ILE A 114 -27.57 -14.27 0.87
CA ILE A 114 -26.50 -15.20 1.26
C ILE A 114 -25.36 -15.16 0.24
N ILE A 115 -25.69 -15.22 -1.05
CA ILE A 115 -24.70 -15.12 -2.13
C ILE A 115 -23.99 -13.76 -2.05
N LYS A 116 -24.73 -12.66 -1.96
CA LYS A 116 -24.16 -11.30 -1.92
C LYS A 116 -23.13 -11.08 -0.81
N TYR A 117 -23.34 -11.64 0.38
CA TYR A 117 -22.52 -11.33 1.56
C TYR A 117 -21.60 -12.47 2.02
N CYS A 118 -21.88 -13.73 1.67
CA CYS A 118 -21.15 -14.89 2.16
C CYS A 118 -20.32 -15.59 1.07
N GLU A 119 -20.62 -15.34 -0.21
CA GLU A 119 -19.86 -15.90 -1.33
C GLU A 119 -18.45 -15.30 -1.39
N ASP A 120 -17.45 -16.13 -1.68
CA ASP A 120 -16.06 -15.71 -1.86
C ASP A 120 -15.82 -15.10 -3.25
N THR A 121 -16.52 -14.00 -3.55
CA THR A 121 -16.40 -13.33 -4.85
C THR A 121 -15.26 -12.31 -4.90
N ARG A 122 -15.01 -11.79 -6.10
CA ARG A 122 -14.20 -10.59 -6.28
C ARG A 122 -14.95 -9.39 -5.69
N PRO A 123 -14.38 -8.65 -4.74
CA PRO A 123 -15.02 -7.49 -4.14
C PRO A 123 -15.38 -6.41 -5.16
N VAL A 124 -16.36 -5.55 -4.80
CA VAL A 124 -16.93 -4.56 -5.72
C VAL A 124 -15.96 -3.42 -6.01
N THR A 125 -15.25 -2.93 -4.99
CA THR A 125 -14.32 -1.80 -5.09
C THR A 125 -12.87 -2.25 -5.03
N VAL A 126 -11.96 -1.44 -5.59
CA VAL A 126 -10.51 -1.69 -5.52
C VAL A 126 -10.06 -1.79 -4.08
N GLU A 127 -10.44 -0.85 -3.20
CA GLU A 127 -10.07 -0.88 -1.78
C GLU A 127 -10.49 -2.19 -1.09
N ALA A 128 -11.71 -2.65 -1.34
CA ALA A 128 -12.18 -3.92 -0.79
C ALA A 128 -11.39 -5.12 -1.34
N HIS A 129 -11.02 -5.10 -2.62
CA HIS A 129 -10.19 -6.15 -3.19
C HIS A 129 -8.79 -6.19 -2.56
N LEU A 130 -8.17 -5.02 -2.34
CA LEU A 130 -6.89 -4.92 -1.64
C LEU A 130 -7.00 -5.42 -0.19
N GLN A 131 -8.11 -5.14 0.48
CA GLN A 131 -8.40 -5.69 1.82
C GLN A 131 -8.48 -7.22 1.81
N LYS A 132 -9.10 -7.82 0.79
CA LYS A 132 -9.16 -9.29 0.63
C LYS A 132 -7.76 -9.89 0.43
N LEU A 133 -6.88 -9.20 -0.30
CA LEU A 133 -5.47 -9.58 -0.49
C LEU A 133 -4.59 -9.35 0.75
N GLY A 134 -5.16 -8.84 1.84
CA GLY A 134 -4.45 -8.65 3.11
C GLY A 134 -3.79 -7.29 3.29
N ILE A 135 -3.99 -6.34 2.37
CA ILE A 135 -3.59 -4.95 2.63
C ILE A 135 -4.61 -4.31 3.55
N ASN A 136 -4.18 -3.94 4.75
CA ASN A 136 -5.04 -3.25 5.70
C ASN A 136 -5.45 -1.86 5.17
N LYS A 137 -6.76 -1.60 5.09
CA LYS A 137 -7.32 -0.29 4.73
C LYS A 137 -6.78 0.85 5.60
N ASP A 138 -6.42 0.58 6.85
CA ASP A 138 -5.94 1.60 7.79
C ASP A 138 -4.54 2.11 7.44
N LEU A 139 -3.86 1.45 6.49
CA LEU A 139 -2.58 1.88 5.94
C LEU A 139 -2.75 2.98 4.88
N TRP A 140 -3.94 3.20 4.33
CA TRP A 140 -4.17 4.26 3.35
C TRP A 140 -4.14 5.64 4.02
N ILE A 141 -3.49 6.61 3.39
CA ILE A 141 -3.37 7.98 3.92
C ILE A 141 -4.77 8.58 4.20
N LYS A 142 -5.75 8.35 3.30
CA LYS A 142 -7.13 8.86 3.45
C LYS A 142 -7.82 8.39 4.75
N ASN A 143 -7.38 7.28 5.36
CA ASN A 143 -8.00 6.68 6.54
C ASN A 143 -7.27 7.09 7.84
N LYS A 144 -6.19 7.88 7.76
CA LYS A 144 -5.46 8.38 8.93
C LYS A 144 -5.93 9.80 9.29
N SER A 145 -6.25 10.03 10.57
CA SER A 145 -6.69 11.34 11.07
C SER A 145 -5.58 12.39 10.93
N ASN A 146 -5.89 13.55 10.33
CA ASN A 146 -4.98 14.71 10.13
C ASN A 146 -3.73 14.47 9.26
N ASP A 147 -3.84 13.67 8.19
CA ASP A 147 -2.66 13.22 7.43
C ASP A 147 -2.42 13.95 6.08
N ASP A 148 -2.84 15.22 5.98
CA ASP A 148 -2.50 16.05 4.81
C ASP A 148 -0.97 16.16 4.63
N ASP A 149 -0.21 16.13 5.73
CA ASP A 149 1.25 16.08 5.73
C ASP A 149 1.80 14.86 4.97
N SER A 150 1.16 13.69 5.06
CA SER A 150 1.61 12.52 4.31
C SER A 150 1.43 12.70 2.82
N TYR A 151 0.28 13.20 2.35
CA TYR A 151 0.11 13.49 0.92
C TYR A 151 1.11 14.54 0.43
N LYS A 152 1.42 15.55 1.24
CA LYS A 152 2.47 16.53 0.94
C LYS A 152 3.84 15.89 0.83
N ILE A 153 4.20 14.98 1.74
CA ILE A 153 5.47 14.24 1.69
C ILE A 153 5.52 13.37 0.44
N MET A 154 4.47 12.60 0.16
CA MET A 154 4.38 11.75 -1.03
C MET A 154 4.59 12.57 -2.30
N PHE A 155 3.86 13.67 -2.45
CA PHE A 155 3.99 14.53 -3.62
C PHE A 155 5.39 15.15 -3.71
N ALA A 156 5.93 15.68 -2.61
CA ALA A 156 7.28 16.27 -2.59
C ALA A 156 8.37 15.29 -3.05
N VAL A 157 8.23 14.00 -2.70
CA VAL A 157 9.15 12.93 -3.08
C VAL A 157 8.95 12.50 -4.53
N TYR A 158 7.72 12.20 -4.94
CA TYR A 158 7.44 11.56 -6.23
C TYR A 158 7.23 12.53 -7.40
N ARG A 159 7.09 13.85 -7.18
CA ARG A 159 6.90 14.84 -8.26
C ARG A 159 8.05 14.93 -9.28
N TYR A 160 9.16 14.24 -9.06
CA TYR A 160 10.28 14.12 -10.01
C TYR A 160 10.26 12.84 -10.83
N TYR A 161 9.27 11.97 -10.60
CA TYR A 161 9.06 10.75 -11.36
C TYR A 161 7.95 10.96 -12.39
N ASP A 162 8.31 11.03 -13.67
CA ASP A 162 7.36 11.37 -14.74
C ASP A 162 6.11 10.47 -14.76
N PRO A 163 6.21 9.13 -14.63
CA PRO A 163 5.03 8.27 -14.59
C PRO A 163 4.08 8.55 -13.41
N PHE A 164 4.60 9.07 -12.29
CA PHE A 164 3.74 9.51 -11.18
C PHE A 164 2.95 10.75 -11.57
N LEU A 165 3.61 11.78 -12.12
CA LEU A 165 2.95 13.00 -12.58
C LEU A 165 1.92 12.72 -13.67
N GLU A 166 2.25 11.84 -14.62
CA GLU A 166 1.33 11.43 -15.69
C GLU A 166 0.04 10.82 -15.14
N GLU A 167 0.14 9.95 -14.13
CA GLU A 167 -1.03 9.28 -13.55
C GLU A 167 -1.92 10.22 -12.75
N ILE A 168 -1.35 11.02 -11.84
CA ILE A 168 -2.17 11.94 -11.02
C ILE A 168 -2.81 13.04 -11.87
N ASN A 169 -2.20 13.41 -13.01
CA ASN A 169 -2.76 14.39 -13.94
C ASN A 169 -3.96 13.85 -14.73
N LYS A 170 -4.22 12.54 -14.76
CA LYS A 170 -5.39 11.97 -15.45
C LYS A 170 -6.72 12.26 -14.74
N VAL A 171 -6.67 12.60 -13.45
CA VAL A 171 -7.83 12.85 -12.59
C VAL A 171 -8.65 14.06 -13.03
N GLU A 172 -8.01 15.09 -13.58
CA GLU A 172 -8.70 16.30 -14.07
C GLU A 172 -8.19 16.67 -15.45
N LYS A 173 -9.11 16.65 -16.42
CA LYS A 173 -8.81 16.91 -17.83
C LYS A 173 -8.69 18.41 -18.16
N GLU A 174 -9.19 19.30 -17.30
CA GLU A 174 -9.35 20.74 -17.61
C GLU A 174 -8.49 21.68 -16.76
N GLU A 175 -7.79 21.18 -15.74
CA GLU A 175 -6.85 22.00 -14.94
C GLU A 175 -5.43 22.00 -15.52
N SER A 176 -4.64 23.01 -15.16
CA SER A 176 -3.20 23.06 -15.47
C SER A 176 -2.52 21.79 -14.96
N LYS A 177 -1.87 21.05 -15.87
CA LYS A 177 -1.12 19.84 -15.53
C LYS A 177 -0.03 20.16 -14.51
N HIS A 178 0.05 19.35 -13.45
CA HIS A 178 1.11 19.45 -12.47
C HIS A 178 2.43 18.96 -13.07
N ASN A 179 3.52 19.62 -12.67
CA ASN A 179 4.87 19.28 -13.07
C ASN A 179 5.81 19.29 -11.85
N LYS A 180 7.11 19.07 -12.06
CA LYS A 180 8.12 19.05 -11.00
C LYS A 180 8.23 20.35 -10.18
N ASP A 181 7.81 21.47 -10.76
CA ASP A 181 7.88 22.81 -10.15
C ASP A 181 6.56 23.20 -9.44
N THR A 182 5.52 22.35 -9.53
CA THR A 182 4.26 22.51 -8.81
C THR A 182 4.50 22.59 -7.30
N ALA A 183 3.86 23.56 -6.64
CA ALA A 183 3.87 23.72 -5.20
C ALA A 183 3.32 22.48 -4.48
N VAL A 184 3.94 22.10 -3.36
CA VAL A 184 3.62 20.85 -2.67
C VAL A 184 2.16 20.79 -2.22
N ASP A 185 1.61 21.89 -1.70
CA ASP A 185 0.22 21.94 -1.26
C ASP A 185 -0.75 21.62 -2.41
N THR A 186 -0.62 22.30 -3.55
CA THR A 186 -1.47 22.09 -4.72
C THR A 186 -1.34 20.67 -5.30
N GLY A 187 -0.11 20.16 -5.40
CA GLY A 187 0.12 18.82 -5.94
C GLY A 187 -0.39 17.71 -5.01
N SER A 188 -0.33 17.93 -3.69
CA SER A 188 -0.80 16.98 -2.69
C SER A 188 -2.33 16.79 -2.73
N GLU A 189 -3.09 17.85 -3.00
CA GLU A 189 -4.54 17.76 -3.19
C GLU A 189 -4.90 16.91 -4.42
N ARG A 190 -4.14 17.06 -5.52
CA ARG A 190 -4.34 16.23 -6.70
C ARG A 190 -4.04 14.76 -6.42
N LEU A 191 -2.96 14.47 -5.70
CA LEU A 191 -2.62 13.11 -5.28
C LEU A 191 -3.71 12.51 -4.38
N LYS A 192 -4.23 13.29 -3.42
CA LYS A 192 -5.33 12.88 -2.55
C LYS A 192 -6.55 12.46 -3.36
N LYS A 193 -6.96 13.30 -4.32
CA LYS A 193 -8.07 13.01 -5.23
C LYS A 193 -7.82 11.75 -6.07
N TYR A 194 -6.61 11.60 -6.63
CA TYR A 194 -6.22 10.39 -7.35
C TYR A 194 -6.41 9.14 -6.49
N CYS A 195 -5.87 9.14 -5.26
CA CYS A 195 -5.97 8.00 -4.35
C CYS A 195 -7.42 7.67 -3.99
N GLU A 196 -8.24 8.68 -3.71
CA GLU A 196 -9.66 8.50 -3.39
C GLU A 196 -10.46 7.92 -4.57
N GLU A 197 -10.26 8.44 -5.78
CA GLU A 197 -10.92 7.94 -6.98
C GLU A 197 -10.50 6.50 -7.32
N GLN A 198 -9.20 6.22 -7.31
CA GLN A 198 -8.69 4.89 -7.67
C GLN A 198 -9.10 3.82 -6.65
N LEU A 199 -9.08 4.11 -5.35
CA LEU A 199 -9.52 3.18 -4.31
C LEU A 199 -11.03 2.90 -4.36
N SER A 200 -11.82 3.88 -4.80
CA SER A 200 -13.29 3.77 -4.89
C SER A 200 -13.77 3.16 -6.21
N LYS A 201 -12.89 3.02 -7.20
CA LYS A 201 -13.22 2.48 -8.53
C LYS A 201 -13.75 1.05 -8.42
N LYS A 202 -14.68 0.67 -9.30
CA LYS A 202 -15.20 -0.70 -9.34
C LYS A 202 -14.17 -1.63 -9.94
N THR A 203 -13.95 -2.80 -9.34
CA THR A 203 -12.95 -3.78 -9.79
C THR A 203 -13.16 -4.25 -11.21
N LYS A 204 -14.41 -4.31 -11.68
CA LYS A 204 -14.77 -4.65 -13.07
C LYS A 204 -14.34 -3.62 -14.12
N GLU A 205 -14.05 -2.39 -13.69
CA GLU A 205 -13.64 -1.26 -14.55
C GLU A 205 -12.11 -1.10 -14.60
N VAL A 206 -11.37 -2.04 -13.98
CA VAL A 206 -9.91 -2.03 -13.91
C VAL A 206 -9.37 -3.13 -14.81
N GLU A 207 -8.76 -2.72 -15.92
CA GLU A 207 -8.12 -3.61 -16.89
C GLU A 207 -6.78 -4.15 -16.35
N ASP A 208 -5.92 -3.26 -15.85
CA ASP A 208 -4.62 -3.60 -15.26
C ASP A 208 -4.66 -3.39 -13.74
N PHE A 209 -5.06 -4.44 -13.02
CA PHE A 209 -5.15 -4.39 -11.56
C PHE A 209 -3.78 -4.42 -10.89
N GLU A 210 -2.80 -5.12 -11.46
CA GLU A 210 -1.46 -5.26 -10.89
C GLU A 210 -0.69 -3.94 -10.96
N GLY A 211 -0.73 -3.24 -12.10
CA GLY A 211 -0.15 -1.91 -12.21
C GLY A 211 -0.85 -0.90 -11.30
N LEU A 212 -2.19 -0.96 -11.18
CA LEU A 212 -2.94 -0.11 -10.27
C LEU A 212 -2.55 -0.38 -8.80
N TYR A 213 -2.47 -1.65 -8.41
CA TYR A 213 -2.04 -2.09 -7.09
C TYR A 213 -0.70 -1.47 -6.72
N ASN A 214 0.29 -1.59 -7.61
CA ASN A 214 1.63 -1.05 -7.37
C ASN A 214 1.57 0.47 -7.18
N ARG A 215 0.85 1.20 -8.04
CA ARG A 215 0.69 2.65 -7.89
C ARG A 215 0.01 3.05 -6.56
N LEU A 216 -1.03 2.34 -6.16
CA LEU A 216 -1.74 2.61 -4.91
C LEU A 216 -0.88 2.35 -3.67
N VAL A 217 -0.15 1.23 -3.64
CA VAL A 217 0.76 0.91 -2.53
C VAL A 217 1.87 1.96 -2.43
N TRP A 218 2.44 2.36 -3.56
CA TRP A 218 3.57 3.28 -3.58
C TRP A 218 3.19 4.74 -3.32
N TRP A 219 1.98 5.17 -3.68
CA TRP A 219 1.61 6.59 -3.68
C TRP A 219 0.49 6.96 -2.71
N CYS A 220 -0.31 5.98 -2.27
CA CYS A 220 -1.47 6.21 -1.41
C CYS A 220 -1.30 5.63 0.00
N GLN A 221 -0.15 5.02 0.30
CA GLN A 221 0.28 4.70 1.65
C GLN A 221 1.31 5.73 2.12
N PRO A 222 1.27 6.15 3.39
CA PRO A 222 2.20 7.14 3.90
C PRO A 222 3.60 6.55 3.97
N LEU A 223 4.58 7.38 3.65
CA LEU A 223 5.96 7.08 4.03
C LEU A 223 6.06 7.14 5.55
N GLU A 224 6.63 6.10 6.16
CA GLU A 224 6.80 6.04 7.62
C GLU A 224 7.69 7.15 8.19
N LYS A 225 8.44 7.84 7.33
CA LYS A 225 9.50 8.78 7.67
C LYS A 225 9.15 10.16 7.15
N THR A 226 9.22 11.14 8.04
CA THR A 226 8.73 12.50 7.78
C THR A 226 9.85 13.51 7.63
N THR A 227 11.03 13.20 8.15
CA THR A 227 12.20 14.09 8.14
C THR A 227 13.30 13.63 7.17
N VAL A 228 14.21 14.55 6.86
CA VAL A 228 15.40 14.28 6.02
C VAL A 228 16.26 13.16 6.60
N GLU A 229 16.60 13.21 7.90
CA GLU A 229 17.44 12.21 8.54
C GLU A 229 16.83 10.80 8.51
N GLU A 230 15.55 10.71 8.87
CA GLU A 230 14.81 9.45 8.87
C GLU A 230 14.77 8.82 7.47
N ARG A 231 14.56 9.63 6.44
CA ARG A 231 14.56 9.17 5.04
C ARG A 231 15.92 8.66 4.61
N ILE A 232 16.99 9.38 4.94
CA ILE A 232 18.36 8.98 4.60
C ILE A 232 18.70 7.63 5.25
N LYS A 233 18.43 7.47 6.54
CA LYS A 233 18.68 6.21 7.27
C LYS A 233 17.93 5.02 6.70
N GLN A 234 16.72 5.25 6.16
CA GLN A 234 15.93 4.20 5.51
C GLN A 234 16.54 3.77 4.18
N GLU A 235 16.93 4.72 3.32
CA GLU A 235 17.48 4.43 1.99
C GLU A 235 18.94 3.98 2.03
N HIS A 236 19.64 4.33 3.10
CA HIS A 236 21.07 4.04 3.31
C HIS A 236 21.28 3.40 4.70
N PRO A 237 21.01 2.10 4.86
CA PRO A 237 21.28 1.40 6.12
C PRO A 237 22.74 1.54 6.54
N GLY A 238 22.97 1.84 7.82
CA GLY A 238 24.33 2.12 8.35
C GLY A 238 24.81 3.55 8.12
N TRP A 239 23.99 4.42 7.51
CA TRP A 239 24.28 5.84 7.45
C TRP A 239 24.27 6.45 8.86
N GLU A 240 25.35 7.13 9.20
CA GLU A 240 25.51 7.83 10.48
C GLU A 240 25.93 9.26 10.22
N LYS A 241 25.32 10.20 10.96
CA LYS A 241 25.68 11.62 10.88
C LYS A 241 27.07 11.85 11.47
N GLU A 242 27.77 12.88 10.99
CA GLU A 242 28.97 13.36 11.67
C GLU A 242 28.59 14.08 12.98
N GLU A 243 29.20 13.67 14.09
CA GLU A 243 28.82 14.10 15.44
C GLU A 243 29.82 15.07 16.07
N GLU A 244 30.94 15.39 15.41
CA GLU A 244 31.89 16.35 15.96
C GLU A 244 31.23 17.73 16.15
N GLU A 245 31.05 18.16 17.40
CA GLU A 245 30.38 19.43 17.73
C GLU A 245 31.27 20.65 17.54
N THR A 246 32.59 20.46 17.56
CA THR A 246 33.57 21.54 17.43
C THR A 246 34.14 21.59 16.01
N SER A 247 33.76 22.61 15.25
CA SER A 247 34.54 23.04 14.09
C SER A 247 35.80 23.76 14.58
N SER A 248 36.90 23.04 14.79
CA SER A 248 38.20 23.68 15.03
C SER A 248 38.68 24.34 13.73
N ASP A 249 38.73 25.68 13.69
CA ASP A 249 39.24 26.47 12.55
C ASP A 249 40.71 26.17 12.20
N ASN A 250 41.41 25.40 13.03
CA ASN A 250 42.81 25.02 12.84
C ASN A 250 43.04 23.93 11.76
N GLY A 251 42.13 23.79 10.79
CA GLY A 251 42.27 22.88 9.64
C GLY A 251 42.18 21.37 9.91
N ASN A 252 42.26 20.94 11.17
CA ASN A 252 42.29 19.51 11.55
C ASN A 252 40.94 18.93 12.01
N GLY A 253 39.89 19.73 12.15
CA GLY A 253 38.54 19.23 12.49
C GLY A 253 37.89 18.47 11.33
N LYS A 254 37.05 17.46 11.60
CA LYS A 254 36.42 16.66 10.54
C LYS A 254 35.55 17.52 9.62
N TRP A 255 34.87 18.53 10.15
CA TRP A 255 34.08 19.47 9.32
C TRP A 255 34.92 20.28 8.34
N ASN A 256 36.18 20.57 8.67
CA ASN A 256 37.10 21.21 7.72
C ASN A 256 37.58 20.24 6.64
N GLN A 257 37.73 18.95 6.96
CA GLN A 257 37.99 17.92 5.95
C GLN A 257 36.78 17.72 5.04
N ILE A 258 35.57 17.70 5.60
CA ILE A 258 34.30 17.66 4.87
C ILE A 258 34.17 18.85 3.91
N LYS A 259 34.45 20.08 4.39
CA LYS A 259 34.58 21.24 3.51
C LYS A 259 35.55 20.95 2.36
N GLY A 260 36.72 20.40 2.66
CA GLY A 260 37.76 20.08 1.68
C GLY A 260 37.25 19.22 0.51
N TYR A 261 36.35 18.27 0.79
CA TYR A 261 35.72 17.42 -0.21
C TYR A 261 34.72 18.17 -1.11
N TRP A 262 33.95 19.10 -0.54
CA TRP A 262 32.79 19.69 -1.22
C TRP A 262 32.95 21.13 -1.70
N GLN A 263 34.01 21.83 -1.29
CA GLN A 263 34.24 23.24 -1.63
C GLN A 263 34.36 23.53 -3.15
N MET A 264 34.64 22.51 -3.96
CA MET A 264 34.69 22.65 -5.43
C MET A 264 33.39 22.22 -6.12
N THR A 265 32.42 21.68 -5.38
CA THR A 265 31.16 21.16 -5.92
C THR A 265 30.07 22.22 -5.80
N GLU A 266 29.84 22.98 -6.87
CA GLU A 266 28.91 24.12 -6.92
C GLU A 266 27.51 23.81 -6.39
N VAL A 267 26.96 22.67 -6.79
CA VAL A 267 25.64 22.21 -6.35
C VAL A 267 25.58 22.03 -4.82
N VAL A 268 26.69 21.67 -4.18
CA VAL A 268 26.76 21.46 -2.74
C VAL A 268 26.96 22.77 -2.00
N PHE A 269 28.00 23.54 -2.32
CA PHE A 269 28.31 24.74 -1.53
C PHE A 269 27.21 25.80 -1.63
N LYS A 270 26.50 25.90 -2.78
CA LYS A 270 25.36 26.82 -2.92
C LYS A 270 24.15 26.41 -2.10
N VAL A 271 23.97 25.13 -1.81
CA VAL A 271 22.91 24.61 -0.93
C VAL A 271 23.30 24.76 0.54
N VAL A 272 24.57 24.51 0.87
CA VAL A 272 25.11 24.69 2.23
C VAL A 272 25.01 26.16 2.66
N LYS A 273 25.36 27.10 1.77
CA LYS A 273 25.31 28.54 2.03
C LYS A 273 24.72 29.29 0.83
N PRO A 274 23.39 29.49 0.79
CA PRO A 274 22.74 30.22 -0.29
C PRO A 274 23.34 31.62 -0.48
N GLY A 275 23.61 31.99 -1.73
CA GLY A 275 24.23 33.27 -2.09
C GLY A 275 25.76 33.26 -2.18
N GLU A 276 26.42 32.18 -1.77
CA GLU A 276 27.86 32.02 -1.99
C GLU A 276 28.17 31.68 -3.46
N ASN A 277 29.23 32.30 -3.99
CA ASN A 277 29.71 32.05 -5.36
C ASN A 277 31.03 31.26 -5.40
N ASN A 278 31.74 31.15 -4.28
CA ASN A 278 32.96 30.35 -4.17
C ASN A 278 32.96 29.49 -2.89
N GLY A 279 32.93 28.17 -3.05
CA GLY A 279 32.94 27.22 -1.93
C GLY A 279 34.20 27.29 -1.05
N GLN A 280 35.30 27.89 -1.52
CA GLN A 280 36.50 28.12 -0.71
C GLN A 280 36.27 29.11 0.45
N ASN A 281 35.29 30.01 0.31
CA ASN A 281 34.92 31.00 1.31
C ASN A 281 34.14 30.40 2.50
N LEU A 282 33.56 29.20 2.34
CA LEU A 282 32.86 28.52 3.43
C LEU A 282 33.84 28.08 4.51
N GLN A 283 33.35 27.97 5.73
CA GLN A 283 34.06 27.34 6.86
C GLN A 283 33.46 25.96 7.14
N GLY A 284 34.19 25.08 7.82
CA GLY A 284 33.64 23.79 8.27
C GLY A 284 32.35 23.96 9.09
N SER A 285 32.26 25.04 9.87
CA SER A 285 31.08 25.43 10.65
C SER A 285 29.84 25.70 9.79
N ASP A 286 29.99 26.18 8.55
CA ASP A 286 28.87 26.37 7.61
C ASP A 286 28.23 25.01 7.24
N TYR A 287 29.05 23.98 6.99
CA TYR A 287 28.59 22.62 6.69
C TYR A 287 27.94 21.95 7.90
N GLN A 288 28.56 22.09 9.09
CA GLN A 288 28.00 21.60 10.34
C GLN A 288 26.63 22.20 10.64
N LYS A 289 26.51 23.53 10.49
CA LYS A 289 25.27 24.25 10.69
C LYS A 289 24.22 23.79 9.69
N PHE A 290 24.58 23.68 8.41
CA PHE A 290 23.67 23.17 7.38
C PHE A 290 23.11 21.79 7.76
N CYS A 291 23.94 20.86 8.21
CA CYS A 291 23.49 19.53 8.63
C CYS A 291 22.57 19.58 9.84
N THR A 292 22.90 20.37 10.85
CA THR A 292 22.09 20.55 12.06
C THR A 292 20.71 21.13 11.72
N ASP A 293 20.67 22.12 10.84
CA ASP A 293 19.45 22.85 10.49
C ASP A 293 18.55 22.06 9.54
N ASN A 294 19.09 21.17 8.70
CA ASN A 294 18.33 20.51 7.63
C ASN A 294 17.96 19.06 7.88
N LEU A 295 18.73 18.31 8.69
CA LEU A 295 18.43 16.91 8.97
C LEU A 295 17.06 16.72 9.66
N ARG A 296 16.63 17.70 10.45
CA ARG A 296 15.36 17.68 11.20
C ARG A 296 14.16 18.23 10.43
N LYS A 297 14.38 18.83 9.25
CA LYS A 297 13.29 19.41 8.45
C LYS A 297 12.38 18.34 7.89
N LYS A 298 11.09 18.67 7.76
CA LYS A 298 10.13 17.79 7.10
C LYS A 298 10.38 17.75 5.60
N LEU A 299 10.21 16.58 4.98
CA LEU A 299 10.49 16.38 3.55
C LEU A 299 9.62 17.25 2.63
N HIS A 300 8.41 17.62 3.08
CA HIS A 300 7.46 18.40 2.31
C HIS A 300 7.67 19.92 2.38
N GLU A 301 8.56 20.39 3.26
CA GLU A 301 8.90 21.81 3.30
C GLU A 301 9.54 22.25 1.98
N ASN A 302 9.32 23.52 1.60
CA ASN A 302 9.81 24.06 0.33
C ASN A 302 11.30 23.83 0.15
N ASP A 303 11.68 23.33 -1.04
CA ASP A 303 13.05 22.98 -1.45
C ASP A 303 13.75 21.90 -0.60
N VAL A 304 13.13 21.34 0.44
CA VAL A 304 13.81 20.40 1.35
C VAL A 304 14.13 19.10 0.64
N TYR A 305 13.16 18.42 0.04
CA TYR A 305 13.46 17.16 -0.67
C TYR A 305 14.37 17.37 -1.90
N GLN A 306 14.12 18.43 -2.67
CA GLN A 306 14.81 18.69 -3.94
C GLN A 306 16.29 19.06 -3.76
N LYS A 307 16.59 19.83 -2.72
CA LYS A 307 17.93 20.40 -2.53
C LYS A 307 18.57 19.85 -1.27
N ASN A 308 17.90 20.05 -0.13
CA ASN A 308 18.54 19.80 1.16
C ASN A 308 18.75 18.31 1.42
N TYR A 309 17.77 17.45 1.10
CA TYR A 309 17.88 16.00 1.27
C TYR A 309 18.99 15.41 0.39
N LEU A 310 19.07 15.79 -0.89
CA LEU A 310 20.10 15.30 -1.81
C LEU A 310 21.52 15.68 -1.37
N VAL A 311 21.69 16.87 -0.81
CA VAL A 311 22.99 17.33 -0.30
C VAL A 311 23.28 16.73 1.08
N ALA A 312 22.29 16.70 1.98
CA ALA A 312 22.47 16.20 3.35
C ALA A 312 22.91 14.72 3.39
N LYS A 313 22.40 13.87 2.49
CA LYS A 313 22.75 12.45 2.49
C LYS A 313 24.24 12.18 2.23
N VAL A 314 24.92 13.07 1.51
CA VAL A 314 26.35 12.95 1.18
C VAL A 314 27.24 13.86 2.03
N VAL A 315 26.75 15.02 2.46
CA VAL A 315 27.53 16.01 3.23
C VAL A 315 27.48 15.77 4.74
N CYS A 316 26.37 15.26 5.25
CA CYS A 316 26.18 15.12 6.70
C CYS A 316 26.62 13.76 7.25
N VAL A 317 27.03 12.85 6.37
CA VAL A 317 27.58 11.54 6.76
C VAL A 317 28.97 11.68 7.36
N LYS A 318 29.38 10.73 8.22
CA LYS A 318 30.72 10.68 8.81
C LYS A 318 31.85 10.91 7.81
N GLN A 319 32.88 11.65 8.23
CA GLN A 319 34.02 12.03 7.39
C GLN A 319 34.71 10.83 6.73
N GLU A 320 34.85 9.72 7.45
CA GLU A 320 35.43 8.46 6.94
C GLU A 320 34.67 7.87 5.74
N VAL A 321 33.35 8.06 5.67
CA VAL A 321 32.52 7.67 4.52
C VAL A 321 32.79 8.62 3.36
N GLN A 322 32.89 9.93 3.64
CA GLN A 322 33.13 10.94 2.60
C GLN A 322 34.46 10.77 1.87
N ALA A 323 35.49 10.29 2.58
CA ALA A 323 36.78 9.96 1.97
C ALA A 323 36.67 8.91 0.85
N GLU A 324 35.61 8.10 0.84
CA GLU A 324 35.38 7.03 -0.13
C GLU A 324 34.36 7.43 -1.23
N LEU A 325 33.54 8.45 -1.02
CA LEU A 325 32.42 8.83 -1.92
C LEU A 325 32.86 9.24 -3.33
N PHE A 326 34.11 9.66 -3.52
CA PHE A 326 34.64 10.02 -4.84
C PHE A 326 35.05 8.80 -5.66
N ALA A 327 35.21 7.64 -5.03
CA ALA A 327 35.61 6.40 -5.70
C ALA A 327 34.44 5.42 -5.88
N ILE A 328 33.48 5.42 -4.95
CA ILE A 328 32.38 4.44 -4.90
C ILE A 328 31.07 5.10 -4.46
N ASP A 329 29.95 4.43 -4.75
CA ASP A 329 28.62 4.88 -4.33
C ASP A 329 28.45 4.89 -2.80
N LEU A 330 27.48 5.68 -2.32
CA LEU A 330 27.25 5.93 -0.88
C LEU A 330 27.09 4.64 -0.07
N ASN A 331 26.35 3.65 -0.57
CA ASN A 331 26.13 2.40 0.17
C ASN A 331 27.43 1.59 0.32
N LYS A 332 28.23 1.51 -0.75
CA LYS A 332 29.55 0.87 -0.66
C LYS A 332 30.53 1.66 0.20
N ALA A 333 30.48 2.99 0.16
CA ALA A 333 31.30 3.85 1.02
C ALA A 333 30.97 3.62 2.51
N ILE A 334 29.69 3.55 2.86
CA ILE A 334 29.21 3.23 4.21
C ILE A 334 29.75 1.86 4.65
N ALA A 335 29.54 0.82 3.82
CA ALA A 335 29.99 -0.54 4.15
C ALA A 335 31.52 -0.63 4.31
N LYS A 336 32.28 0.04 3.44
CA LYS A 336 33.75 0.06 3.50
C LYS A 336 34.27 0.80 4.72
N ALA A 337 33.64 1.91 5.11
CA ALA A 337 33.98 2.63 6.32
C ALA A 337 33.69 1.79 7.58
N ALA A 338 32.55 1.09 7.61
CA ALA A 338 32.21 0.18 8.70
C ALA A 338 33.26 -0.94 8.87
N ALA A 339 33.68 -1.56 7.76
CA ALA A 339 34.68 -2.63 7.76
C ALA A 339 36.09 -2.19 8.20
N LYS A 340 36.41 -0.89 8.25
CA LYS A 340 37.69 -0.38 8.76
C LYS A 340 37.70 -0.20 10.29
N LYS A 341 36.53 -0.30 10.94
CA LYS A 341 36.39 -0.18 12.40
C LYS A 341 36.46 -1.53 13.12
N GLU A 342 36.25 -2.62 12.39
CA GLU A 342 36.50 -4.00 12.83
C GLU A 342 37.99 -4.34 12.67
#